data_AF-A0A1H9A528-F1
#
_entry.id   AF-A0A1H9A528-F1
#
_cell.length_a   1.000
_cell.length_b   1.000
_cell.length_c   1.000
_cell.angle_alpha   90.00
_cell.angle_beta   90.00
_cell.angle_gamma   90.00
#
_symmetry.space_group_name_H-M   'P 1'
#
loop_
_entity.id
_entity.type
_entity.pdbx_description
1 polymer ?
#
loop_
_entity_poly.entity_id
_entity_poly.type
_entity_poly.pdbx_seq_one_letter_code
_entity_poly.pdbx_strand_id
1 'polypeptide(L)'
;MKQTELEYVIEKYGRDIYSFCCYLTKSRQEADDLYQDTFLKVMESPKLQSGYDDMKTMLLSVSVNLWKDKKRKFAWRKKIEEEKYLPQAQLDISPEYSDQLEERIIRNEDGAFVRKCVAALPEKMKIVVLLYYMENRKIAEISELLGVPEGTVKSRLHQAKALLFRKLTESTGEEVIAR
;
A
#
# COMPACT_ATOMS: atom_id res chain seq x y z
N MET A 1 -7.80 -16.14 -20.03
CA MET A 1 -7.72 -14.87 -20.79
C MET A 1 -7.08 -15.17 -22.13
N LYS A 2 -7.60 -14.63 -23.25
CA LYS A 2 -6.91 -14.75 -24.56
C LYS A 2 -5.76 -13.72 -24.66
N GLN A 3 -4.81 -13.91 -25.56
CA GLN A 3 -3.66 -13.01 -25.70
C GLN A 3 -4.06 -11.54 -25.98
N THR A 4 -4.97 -11.31 -26.93
CA THR A 4 -5.47 -9.97 -27.28
C THR A 4 -6.20 -9.28 -26.11
N GLU A 5 -6.84 -10.06 -25.24
CA GLU A 5 -7.52 -9.55 -24.05
C GLU A 5 -6.50 -9.12 -23.00
N LEU A 6 -5.40 -9.86 -22.84
CA LEU A 6 -4.29 -9.50 -21.96
C LEU A 6 -3.60 -8.21 -22.42
N GLU A 7 -3.33 -8.08 -23.72
CA GLU A 7 -2.73 -6.87 -24.31
C GLU A 7 -3.55 -5.62 -23.97
N TYR A 8 -4.88 -5.68 -24.16
CA TYR A 8 -5.79 -4.60 -23.78
C TYR A 8 -5.72 -4.26 -22.29
N VAL A 9 -5.69 -5.27 -21.40
CA VAL A 9 -5.61 -5.06 -19.95
C VAL A 9 -4.27 -4.43 -19.56
N ILE A 10 -3.16 -4.85 -20.19
CA ILE A 10 -1.83 -4.26 -19.98
C ILE A 10 -1.80 -2.81 -20.46
N GLU A 11 -2.32 -2.52 -21.65
CA GLU A 11 -2.38 -1.15 -22.18
C GLU A 11 -3.19 -0.23 -21.26
N LYS A 12 -4.31 -0.73 -20.75
CA LYS A 12 -5.24 0.06 -19.93
C LYS A 12 -4.78 0.26 -18.49
N TYR A 13 -4.22 -0.77 -17.86
CA TYR A 13 -3.95 -0.78 -16.41
C TYR A 13 -2.47 -0.96 -16.06
N GLY A 14 -1.62 -1.39 -17.00
CA GLY A 14 -0.25 -1.78 -16.73
C GLY A 14 0.59 -0.68 -16.07
N ARG A 15 0.44 0.57 -16.52
CA ARG A 15 1.18 1.70 -15.93
C ARG A 15 0.84 1.92 -14.45
N ASP A 16 -0.45 1.89 -14.11
CA ASP A 16 -0.92 2.10 -12.74
C ASP A 16 -0.46 0.95 -11.83
N ILE A 17 -0.63 -0.29 -12.29
CA ILE A 17 -0.22 -1.48 -11.52
C ILE A 17 1.30 -1.51 -11.34
N TYR A 18 2.07 -1.14 -12.36
CA TYR A 18 3.53 -1.08 -12.25
C TYR A 18 3.98 0.01 -11.27
N SER A 19 3.36 1.20 -11.34
CA SER A 19 3.59 2.28 -10.39
C SER A 19 3.28 1.82 -8.96
N PHE A 20 2.14 1.16 -8.76
CA PHE A 20 1.72 0.62 -7.46
C PHE A 20 2.75 -0.38 -6.93
N CYS A 21 3.23 -1.31 -7.77
CA CYS A 21 4.28 -2.26 -7.41
C CYS A 21 5.60 -1.56 -7.03
N CYS A 22 6.00 -0.50 -7.74
CA CYS A 22 7.18 0.30 -7.39
C CYS A 22 7.06 0.90 -5.98
N TYR A 23 5.93 1.53 -5.67
CA TYR A 23 5.71 2.12 -4.35
C TYR A 23 5.62 1.09 -3.24
N LEU A 24 4.98 -0.04 -3.52
CA LEU A 24 4.79 -1.11 -2.55
C LEU A 24 6.14 -1.76 -2.17
N THR A 25 6.93 -2.12 -3.18
CA THR A 25 8.16 -2.90 -3.02
C THR A 25 9.37 -2.08 -2.64
N LYS A 26 9.45 -0.81 -3.08
CA LYS A 26 10.63 0.07 -2.95
C LYS A 26 11.88 -0.46 -3.66
N SER A 27 11.73 -1.44 -4.55
CA SER A 27 12.83 -2.03 -5.32
C SER A 27 12.34 -2.26 -6.73
N ARG A 28 13.07 -1.72 -7.71
CA ARG A 28 12.70 -1.89 -9.12
C ARG A 28 12.63 -3.36 -9.52
N GLN A 29 13.61 -4.15 -9.09
CA GLN A 29 13.63 -5.59 -9.36
C GLN A 29 12.43 -6.30 -8.74
N GLU A 30 12.12 -6.03 -7.47
CA GLU A 30 10.95 -6.65 -6.84
C GLU A 30 9.63 -6.17 -7.45
N ALA A 31 9.57 -4.93 -7.95
CA ALA A 31 8.42 -4.37 -8.64
C ALA A 31 8.21 -5.02 -10.01
N ASP A 32 9.27 -5.20 -10.78
CA ASP A 32 9.26 -5.87 -12.08
C ASP A 32 8.73 -7.30 -11.93
N ASP A 33 9.26 -8.06 -10.96
CA ASP A 33 8.81 -9.42 -10.65
C ASP A 33 7.34 -9.43 -10.21
N LEU A 34 6.97 -8.58 -9.25
CA LEU A 34 5.60 -8.53 -8.72
C LEU A 34 4.58 -8.16 -9.80
N TYR A 35 4.93 -7.23 -10.68
CA TYR A 35 4.11 -6.83 -11.81
C TYR A 35 3.89 -8.01 -12.76
N GLN A 36 4.96 -8.69 -13.18
CA GLN A 36 4.87 -9.83 -14.08
C GLN A 36 4.05 -10.97 -13.46
N ASP A 37 4.34 -11.34 -12.22
CA ASP A 37 3.60 -12.37 -11.48
C ASP A 37 2.11 -12.03 -11.36
N THR A 38 1.77 -10.75 -11.18
CA THR A 38 0.37 -10.29 -11.08
C THR A 38 -0.40 -10.57 -12.37
N PHE A 39 0.14 -10.15 -13.52
CA PHE A 39 -0.52 -10.36 -14.81
C PHE A 39 -0.54 -11.85 -15.21
N LEU A 40 0.54 -12.58 -14.94
CA LEU A 40 0.60 -14.02 -15.18
C LEU A 40 -0.50 -14.75 -14.37
N LYS A 41 -0.63 -14.42 -13.08
CA LYS A 41 -1.63 -15.04 -12.21
C LYS A 41 -3.06 -14.78 -12.67
N VAL A 42 -3.35 -13.56 -13.12
CA VAL A 42 -4.66 -13.17 -13.66
C VAL A 42 -4.95 -13.87 -15.00
N MET A 43 -3.94 -14.04 -15.85
CA MET A 43 -4.08 -14.76 -17.12
C MET A 43 -4.40 -16.24 -16.90
N GLU A 44 -3.72 -16.89 -15.95
CA GLU A 44 -3.83 -18.33 -15.66
C GLU A 44 -5.07 -18.72 -14.85
N SER A 45 -5.77 -17.75 -14.22
CA SER A 45 -6.84 -18.03 -13.27
C SER A 45 -8.19 -17.46 -13.70
N PRO A 46 -8.94 -18.12 -14.60
CA PRO A 46 -10.28 -17.69 -15.01
C PRO A 46 -11.25 -17.47 -13.84
N LYS A 47 -11.12 -18.25 -12.76
CA LYS A 47 -11.95 -18.13 -11.56
C LYS A 47 -11.73 -16.83 -10.77
N LEU A 48 -10.55 -16.22 -10.88
CA LEU A 48 -10.31 -14.90 -10.27
C LEU A 48 -11.12 -13.83 -10.98
N GLN A 49 -11.29 -13.96 -12.30
CA GLN A 49 -11.96 -12.94 -13.13
C GLN A 49 -13.45 -12.83 -12.82
N SER A 50 -14.10 -13.92 -12.40
CA SER A 50 -15.51 -13.92 -11.99
C SER A 50 -15.77 -13.38 -10.58
N GLY A 51 -14.72 -13.16 -9.79
CA GLY A 51 -14.84 -12.79 -8.36
C GLY A 51 -14.68 -11.30 -8.06
N TYR A 52 -14.49 -10.46 -9.07
CA TYR A 52 -14.31 -9.01 -8.89
C TYR A 52 -15.16 -8.23 -9.89
N ASP A 53 -15.71 -7.12 -9.43
CA ASP A 53 -16.53 -6.23 -10.26
C ASP A 53 -15.70 -5.38 -11.25
N ASP A 54 -14.41 -5.18 -10.96
CA ASP A 54 -13.49 -4.38 -11.77
C ASP A 54 -12.11 -5.04 -11.93
N MET A 55 -11.60 -5.02 -13.16
CA MET A 55 -10.30 -5.57 -13.54
C MET A 55 -9.14 -4.94 -12.76
N LYS A 56 -9.19 -3.61 -12.54
CA LYS A 56 -8.14 -2.92 -11.79
C LYS A 56 -8.15 -3.33 -10.32
N THR A 57 -9.34 -3.49 -9.71
CA THR A 57 -9.48 -4.03 -8.35
C THR A 57 -8.89 -5.43 -8.26
N MET A 58 -9.18 -6.32 -9.20
CA MET A 58 -8.58 -7.66 -9.22
C MET A 58 -7.04 -7.62 -9.29
N LEU A 59 -6.46 -6.81 -10.17
CA LEU A 59 -5.00 -6.67 -10.30
C LEU A 59 -4.35 -6.15 -9.01
N LEU A 60 -4.97 -5.16 -8.35
CA LEU A 60 -4.52 -4.65 -7.04
C LEU A 60 -4.62 -5.73 -5.96
N SER A 61 -5.72 -6.49 -5.91
CA SER A 61 -5.89 -7.59 -4.96
C SER A 61 -4.83 -8.67 -5.14
N VAL A 62 -4.59 -9.09 -6.38
CA VAL A 62 -3.59 -10.12 -6.71
C VAL A 62 -2.19 -9.65 -6.36
N SER A 63 -1.80 -8.44 -6.74
CA SER A 63 -0.47 -7.89 -6.41
C SER A 63 -0.25 -7.78 -4.90
N VAL A 64 -1.24 -7.30 -4.14
CA VAL A 64 -1.15 -7.23 -2.67
C VAL A 64 -1.01 -8.61 -2.04
N ASN A 65 -1.76 -9.61 -2.52
CA ASN A 65 -1.69 -10.97 -1.99
C ASN A 65 -0.36 -11.65 -2.28
N LEU A 66 0.13 -11.55 -3.52
CA LEU A 66 1.47 -12.06 -3.91
C LEU A 66 2.56 -11.42 -3.04
N TRP A 67 2.47 -10.11 -2.82
CA TRP A 67 3.43 -9.40 -1.98
C TRP A 67 3.38 -9.83 -0.51
N LYS A 68 2.18 -9.95 0.07
CA LYS A 68 1.98 -10.44 1.45
C LYS A 68 2.55 -11.85 1.61
N ASP A 69 2.34 -12.72 0.62
CA ASP A 69 2.87 -14.08 0.63
C ASP A 69 4.41 -14.09 0.54
N LYS A 70 4.99 -13.25 -0.32
CA LYS A 70 6.45 -13.08 -0.42
C LYS A 70 7.03 -12.60 0.91
N LYS A 71 6.43 -11.58 1.54
CA LYS A 71 6.88 -11.07 2.85
C LYS A 71 6.67 -12.05 4.00
N ARG A 72 5.58 -12.83 4.00
CA ARG A 72 5.39 -13.91 4.98
C ARG A 72 6.48 -14.98 4.84
N LYS A 73 6.77 -15.42 3.61
CA LYS A 73 7.84 -16.40 3.35
C LYS A 73 9.21 -15.86 3.77
N PHE A 74 9.51 -14.61 3.45
CA PHE A 74 10.75 -13.96 3.88
C PHE A 74 10.85 -13.85 5.40
N ALA A 75 9.78 -13.39 6.07
CA ALA A 75 9.74 -13.29 7.53
C ALA A 75 9.86 -14.65 8.21
N TRP A 76 9.28 -15.72 7.65
CA TRP A 76 9.47 -17.08 8.17
C TRP A 76 10.91 -17.55 8.03
N ARG A 77 11.54 -17.35 6.86
CA ARG A 77 12.97 -17.67 6.66
C ARG A 77 13.86 -16.90 7.64
N LYS A 78 13.58 -15.60 7.81
CA LYS A 78 14.31 -14.75 8.75
C LYS A 78 14.03 -15.12 10.22
N LYS A 79 12.83 -15.57 10.57
CA LYS A 79 12.49 -15.99 11.95
C LYS A 79 13.12 -17.33 12.32
N ILE A 80 13.37 -18.20 11.34
CA ILE A 80 14.20 -19.42 11.52
C ILE A 80 15.67 -19.03 11.82
N GLU A 81 16.09 -17.84 11.38
CA GLU A 81 17.46 -17.31 11.51
C GLU A 81 17.63 -16.35 12.71
N GLU A 82 16.57 -15.64 13.12
CA GLU A 82 16.56 -14.64 14.18
C GLU A 82 15.26 -14.73 15.00
N GLU A 83 15.29 -15.51 16.08
CA GLU A 83 14.28 -15.42 17.13
C GLU A 83 14.63 -14.23 18.04
N LYS A 84 14.07 -13.03 17.78
CA LYS A 84 13.78 -11.99 18.80
C LYS A 84 13.03 -10.75 18.28
N TYR A 85 11.91 -10.48 18.96
CA TYR A 85 11.14 -9.23 19.16
C TYR A 85 10.46 -8.49 17.98
N LEU A 86 9.14 -8.28 18.16
CA LEU A 86 8.46 -7.02 17.83
C LEU A 86 7.64 -6.58 19.05
N PRO A 87 7.86 -5.39 19.62
CA PRO A 87 6.88 -4.76 20.51
C PRO A 87 5.75 -4.16 19.66
N GLN A 88 4.50 -4.54 19.94
CA GLN A 88 3.33 -3.77 19.52
C GLN A 88 3.25 -2.52 20.41
N ALA A 89 3.60 -1.36 19.87
CA ALA A 89 3.25 -0.08 20.51
C ALA A 89 1.85 0.33 20.04
N GLN A 90 0.90 0.37 20.97
CA GLN A 90 -0.37 1.10 20.81
C GLN A 90 -0.07 2.59 20.96
N LEU A 91 -0.52 3.40 20.00
CA LEU A 91 -0.43 4.86 20.03
C LEU A 91 -1.86 5.41 19.96
N ASP A 92 -2.31 6.05 21.05
CA ASP A 92 -3.52 6.86 21.11
C ASP A 92 -3.22 8.26 20.57
N ILE A 93 -3.94 8.71 19.54
CA ILE A 93 -3.81 10.07 18.99
C ILE A 93 -5.20 10.58 18.56
N SER A 94 -5.51 11.85 18.88
CA SER A 94 -6.80 12.55 18.76
C SER A 94 -7.30 12.80 17.31
N PRO A 95 -8.60 13.03 17.04
CA PRO A 95 -9.18 13.13 15.68
C PRO A 95 -8.90 14.42 14.87
N GLU A 96 -8.27 15.44 15.45
CA GLU A 96 -8.17 16.79 14.83
C GLU A 96 -7.12 16.92 13.69
N TYR A 97 -6.38 15.87 13.37
CA TYR A 97 -5.22 15.95 12.48
C TYR A 97 -5.49 15.65 10.99
N SER A 98 -6.74 15.36 10.59
CA SER A 98 -7.06 14.89 9.23
C SER A 98 -6.96 15.99 8.17
N ASP A 99 -7.48 17.19 8.46
CA ASP A 99 -7.69 18.23 7.44
C ASP A 99 -6.41 19.04 7.17
N GLN A 100 -5.55 19.18 8.18
CA GLN A 100 -4.28 19.91 8.04
C GLN A 100 -3.21 19.13 7.24
N LEU A 101 -3.34 17.80 7.16
CA LEU A 101 -2.37 16.96 6.45
C LEU A 101 -2.53 17.06 4.93
N GLU A 102 -3.76 17.12 4.43
CA GLU A 102 -4.02 17.25 2.99
C GLU A 102 -3.45 18.55 2.43
N GLU A 103 -3.67 19.68 3.12
CA GLU A 103 -3.07 20.95 2.71
C GLU A 103 -1.53 20.99 2.86
N ARG A 104 -0.94 20.23 3.79
CA ARG A 104 0.53 20.24 4.01
C ARG A 104 1.28 19.29 3.07
N ILE A 105 0.67 18.18 2.66
CA ILE A 105 1.19 17.31 1.60
C ILE A 105 1.20 18.06 0.26
N ILE A 106 0.20 18.89 0.01
CA ILE A 106 0.07 19.71 -1.22
C ILE A 106 1.08 20.87 -1.23
N ARG A 107 1.44 21.45 -0.06
CA ARG A 107 2.34 22.60 0.06
C ARG A 107 3.85 22.28 -0.05
N ASN A 108 4.25 21.01 0.00
CA ASN A 108 5.66 20.64 -0.04
C ASN A 108 6.16 20.46 -1.49
N GLU A 109 7.14 21.28 -1.88
CA GLU A 109 7.88 21.16 -3.15
C GLU A 109 8.73 19.87 -3.25
N ASP A 110 8.85 19.07 -2.18
CA ASP A 110 9.60 17.82 -2.20
C ASP A 110 8.70 16.58 -2.23
N GLY A 111 8.04 16.36 -3.38
CA GLY A 111 7.34 15.10 -3.65
C GLY A 111 8.26 13.87 -3.44
N ALA A 112 9.58 14.02 -3.57
CA ALA A 112 10.55 12.97 -3.25
C ALA A 112 10.61 12.63 -1.74
N PHE A 113 10.46 13.62 -0.86
CA PHE A 113 10.48 13.40 0.58
C PHE A 113 9.20 12.70 1.05
N VAL A 114 8.02 13.14 0.58
CA VAL A 114 6.75 12.46 0.86
C VAL A 114 6.82 10.99 0.42
N ARG A 115 7.37 10.72 -0.78
CA ARG A 115 7.59 9.34 -1.27
C ARG A 115 8.50 8.52 -0.35
N LYS A 116 9.56 9.12 0.20
CA LYS A 116 10.44 8.46 1.19
C LYS A 116 9.70 8.16 2.50
N CYS A 117 8.82 9.06 2.95
CA CYS A 117 8.02 8.89 4.16
C CYS A 117 6.91 7.85 4.02
N VAL A 118 6.33 7.69 2.81
CA VAL A 118 5.34 6.65 2.46
C VAL A 118 6.02 5.31 2.20
N ALA A 119 7.21 5.31 1.57
CA ALA A 119 8.20 4.28 1.86
C ALA A 119 8.52 4.32 3.37
N ALA A 120 9.43 3.61 4.02
CA ALA A 120 9.51 3.63 5.53
C ALA A 120 8.24 3.29 6.39
N LEU A 121 6.98 3.49 5.96
CA LEU A 121 5.77 3.09 6.70
C LEU A 121 5.76 1.58 6.92
N PRO A 122 5.22 1.12 8.06
CA PRO A 122 4.93 -0.29 8.28
C PRO A 122 4.06 -0.86 7.15
N GLU A 123 4.34 -2.09 6.74
CA GLU A 123 3.79 -2.67 5.50
C GLU A 123 2.26 -2.61 5.43
N LYS A 124 1.58 -2.97 6.54
CA LYS A 124 0.12 -2.96 6.63
C LYS A 124 -0.47 -1.55 6.47
N MET A 125 0.22 -0.53 6.94
CA MET A 125 -0.19 0.87 6.83
C MET A 125 0.07 1.40 5.42
N LYS A 126 1.25 1.10 4.88
CA LYS A 126 1.65 1.47 3.51
C LYS A 126 0.65 0.98 2.47
N ILE A 127 0.27 -0.30 2.52
CA ILE A 127 -0.70 -0.88 1.58
C ILE A 127 -2.01 -0.10 1.61
N VAL A 128 -2.53 0.22 2.80
CA VAL A 128 -3.78 0.97 2.93
C VAL A 128 -3.63 2.41 2.42
N VAL A 129 -2.49 3.08 2.69
CA VAL A 129 -2.20 4.42 2.17
C VAL A 129 -2.15 4.42 0.64
N LEU A 130 -1.46 3.46 0.03
CA LEU A 130 -1.38 3.37 -1.44
C LEU A 130 -2.75 3.11 -2.06
N LEU A 131 -3.52 2.15 -1.53
CA LEU A 131 -4.85 1.88 -2.04
C LEU A 131 -5.79 3.10 -1.92
N TYR A 132 -5.71 3.83 -0.81
CA TYR A 132 -6.59 4.98 -0.57
C TYR A 132 -6.17 6.22 -1.38
N TYR A 133 -4.90 6.64 -1.29
CA TYR A 133 -4.44 7.91 -1.86
C TYR A 133 -3.93 7.80 -3.29
N MET A 134 -3.34 6.66 -3.66
CA MET A 134 -2.81 6.47 -5.02
C MET A 134 -3.85 5.84 -5.95
N GLU A 135 -4.61 4.86 -5.46
CA GLU A 135 -5.61 4.15 -6.26
C GLU A 135 -7.05 4.65 -6.04
N ASN A 136 -7.24 5.69 -5.23
CA ASN A 136 -8.54 6.32 -4.93
C ASN A 136 -9.63 5.33 -4.48
N ARG A 137 -9.24 4.26 -3.78
CA ARG A 137 -10.19 3.24 -3.30
C ARG A 137 -10.90 3.69 -2.04
N LYS A 138 -12.20 3.40 -1.98
CA LYS A 138 -13.03 3.64 -0.79
C LYS A 138 -12.67 2.66 0.31
N ILE A 139 -12.94 3.04 1.55
CA ILE A 139 -12.64 2.23 2.74
C ILE A 139 -13.28 0.83 2.66
N ALA A 140 -14.53 0.75 2.18
CA ALA A 140 -15.24 -0.51 1.97
C ALA A 140 -14.53 -1.42 0.94
N GLU A 141 -14.09 -0.86 -0.19
CA GLU A 141 -13.36 -1.60 -1.22
C GLU A 141 -12.00 -2.09 -0.70
N ILE A 142 -11.30 -1.28 0.09
CA ILE A 142 -10.03 -1.68 0.71
C ILE A 142 -10.25 -2.78 1.75
N SER A 143 -11.34 -2.69 2.52
CA SER A 143 -11.75 -3.69 3.52
C SER A 143 -11.94 -5.05 2.86
N GLU A 144 -12.71 -5.08 1.78
CA GLU A 144 -12.95 -6.28 0.97
C GLU A 144 -11.66 -6.83 0.35
N LEU A 145 -10.89 -5.98 -0.34
CA LEU A 145 -9.63 -6.34 -1.01
C LEU A 145 -8.63 -6.98 -0.04
N LEU A 146 -8.53 -6.44 1.18
CA LEU A 146 -7.57 -6.91 2.17
C LEU A 146 -8.10 -8.03 3.07
N GLY A 147 -9.41 -8.29 3.04
CA GLY A 147 -10.08 -9.23 3.96
C GLY A 147 -9.97 -8.81 5.42
N VAL A 148 -10.09 -7.50 5.72
CA VAL A 148 -10.02 -6.96 7.09
C VAL A 148 -11.19 -6.01 7.34
N PRO A 149 -11.69 -5.84 8.58
CA PRO A 149 -12.81 -4.93 8.83
C PRO A 149 -12.52 -3.48 8.43
N GLU A 150 -13.54 -2.73 7.99
CA GLU A 150 -13.40 -1.29 7.69
C GLU A 150 -12.79 -0.48 8.85
N GLY A 151 -13.12 -0.82 10.10
CA GLY A 151 -12.51 -0.20 11.28
C GLY A 151 -10.99 -0.40 11.34
N THR A 152 -10.49 -1.54 10.86
CA THR A 152 -9.05 -1.80 10.73
C THR A 152 -8.42 -0.95 9.62
N VAL A 153 -9.12 -0.76 8.50
CA VAL A 153 -8.68 0.13 7.41
C VAL A 153 -8.57 1.57 7.93
N LYS A 154 -9.63 2.08 8.58
CA LYS A 154 -9.67 3.42 9.19
C LYS A 154 -8.54 3.61 10.20
N SER A 155 -8.36 2.66 11.11
CA SER A 155 -7.29 2.72 12.12
C SER A 155 -5.90 2.73 11.49
N ARG A 156 -5.65 1.91 10.45
CA ARG A 156 -4.37 1.91 9.72
C ARG A 156 -4.13 3.21 8.98
N LEU A 157 -5.14 3.80 8.34
CA LEU A 157 -5.04 5.12 7.71
C LEU A 157 -4.69 6.17 8.76
N HIS A 158 -5.40 6.19 9.88
CA HIS A 158 -5.16 7.14 10.96
C HIS A 158 -3.73 7.06 11.49
N GLN A 159 -3.26 5.84 11.81
CA GLN A 159 -1.88 5.62 12.28
C GLN A 159 -0.85 6.00 11.20
N ALA A 160 -1.12 5.70 9.93
CA ALA A 160 -0.24 6.09 8.84
C ALA A 160 -0.14 7.62 8.69
N LYS A 161 -1.28 8.33 8.74
CA LYS A 161 -1.34 9.80 8.69
C LYS A 161 -0.51 10.41 9.82
N ALA A 162 -0.67 9.92 11.06
CA ALA A 162 0.09 10.41 12.20
C ALA A 162 1.60 10.22 12.02
N LEU A 163 2.04 9.05 11.54
CA LEU A 163 3.46 8.79 11.26
C LEU A 163 4.02 9.66 10.14
N LEU A 164 3.23 9.88 9.09
CA LEU A 164 3.62 10.76 7.98
C LEU A 164 3.72 12.21 8.45
N PHE A 165 2.73 12.70 9.19
CA PHE A 165 2.73 14.04 9.76
C PHE A 165 3.98 14.28 10.60
N ARG A 166 4.26 13.38 11.56
CA ARG A 166 5.43 13.51 12.44
C ARG A 166 6.74 13.58 11.66
N LYS A 167 6.90 12.73 10.65
CA LYS A 167 8.10 12.73 9.79
C LYS A 167 8.22 14.00 8.95
N LEU A 168 7.09 14.54 8.48
CA LEU A 168 7.05 15.76 7.69
C LEU A 168 7.38 16.99 8.53
N THR A 169 6.86 17.08 9.76
CA THR A 169 7.15 18.19 10.68
C THR A 169 8.56 18.14 11.25
N GLU A 170 9.08 16.94 11.57
CA GLU A 170 10.48 16.76 11.99
C GLU A 170 11.47 17.26 10.90
N SER A 171 11.09 17.16 9.62
CA SER A 171 11.94 17.61 8.50
C SER A 171 11.88 19.12 8.25
N THR A 172 10.82 19.81 8.66
CA THR A 172 10.65 21.26 8.48
C THR A 172 11.19 22.08 9.66
N GLY A 173 11.70 21.43 10.71
CA GLY A 173 12.26 22.11 11.89
C GLY A 173 11.21 22.76 12.80
N GLU A 174 9.92 22.44 12.62
CA GLU A 174 8.84 22.93 13.48
C GLU A 174 8.54 21.90 14.58
N GLU A 175 8.71 22.27 15.84
CA GLU A 175 8.39 21.42 16.99
C GLU A 175 6.91 21.04 16.98
N VAL A 176 6.64 19.73 16.99
CA VAL A 176 5.29 19.19 17.18
C VAL A 176 4.92 19.39 18.65
N ILE A 177 4.23 20.49 18.96
CA ILE A 177 3.54 20.62 20.24
C ILE A 177 2.33 19.68 20.20
N ALA A 178 2.58 18.42 20.59
CA ALA A 178 1.51 17.51 20.97
C ALA A 178 0.96 17.99 22.32
N ARG A 179 -0.25 18.55 22.32
CA ARG A 179 -1.07 18.71 23.52
C ARG A 179 -2.29 17.81 23.41
#